data_AF-A0A452Y2F3-F1
#
_entry.id   AF-A0A452Y2F3-F1
#
_cell.length_a   1.000
_cell.length_b   1.000
_cell.length_c   1.000
_cell.angle_alpha   90.00
_cell.angle_beta   90.00
_cell.angle_gamma   90.00
#
_symmetry.space_group_name_H-M   'P 1'
#
loop_
_entity.id
_entity.type
_entity.pdbx_description
1 polymer ?
#
loop_
_entity_poly.entity_id
_entity_poly.type
_entity_poly.pdbx_seq_one_letter_code
_entity_poly.pdbx_strand_id
1 'polypeptide(L)'
;MAMAPFPPPPLLASHAAVRAAASRVAASRRIRVAGEDCHHHPPQVAALRRGDWVKLICGASFEDAADVRNLSLVYTLAGVDCIDCAADASVVSAVNEGIDVAASIVPEVQRPWVMVSVNDDCRDLHFRKAGI
;
A
#
# COMPACT_ATOMS: atom_id res chain seq x y z
N MET A 1 -46.93 1.63 6.92
CA MET A 1 -46.06 1.75 5.72
C MET A 1 -44.65 1.48 6.20
N ALA A 2 -44.17 0.23 6.10
CA ALA A 2 -42.88 -0.19 6.68
C ALA A 2 -41.76 0.04 5.66
N MET A 3 -40.72 0.77 6.07
CA MET A 3 -39.51 0.97 5.28
C MET A 3 -38.77 -0.36 5.11
N ALA A 4 -38.53 -0.78 3.88
CA ALA A 4 -37.67 -1.93 3.60
C ALA A 4 -36.24 -1.62 4.06
N PRO A 5 -35.52 -2.58 4.65
CA PRO A 5 -34.13 -2.39 5.06
C PRO A 5 -33.27 -2.10 3.82
N PHE A 6 -32.54 -1.00 3.84
CA PHE A 6 -31.54 -0.67 2.83
C PHE A 6 -30.44 -1.75 2.90
N PRO A 7 -30.09 -2.43 1.79
CA PRO A 7 -29.06 -3.45 1.83
C PRO A 7 -27.71 -2.81 2.23
N PRO A 8 -26.89 -3.48 3.06
CA PRO A 8 -25.56 -2.99 3.34
C PRO A 8 -24.78 -2.85 2.02
N PRO A 9 -23.95 -1.80 1.85
CA PRO A 9 -23.15 -1.65 0.65
C PRO A 9 -22.33 -2.93 0.45
N PRO A 10 -22.15 -3.40 -0.80
CA PRO A 10 -21.43 -4.64 -1.05
C PRO A 10 -20.03 -4.51 -0.46
N LEU A 11 -19.76 -5.35 0.55
CA LEU A 11 -18.44 -5.51 1.14
C LEU A 11 -17.42 -5.69 0.01
N LEU A 12 -16.32 -4.95 0.16
CA LEU A 12 -15.16 -4.85 -0.70
C LEU A 12 -15.02 -6.00 -1.68
N ALA A 13 -14.81 -5.64 -2.95
CA ALA A 13 -14.24 -6.46 -4.01
C ALA A 13 -13.55 -7.71 -3.43
N SER A 14 -14.20 -8.87 -3.60
CA SER A 14 -13.76 -10.16 -3.09
C SER A 14 -12.24 -10.26 -3.12
N HIS A 15 -11.62 -10.84 -2.09
CA HIS A 15 -10.19 -11.16 -2.09
C HIS A 15 -9.71 -11.75 -3.44
N ALA A 16 -10.58 -12.43 -4.20
CA ALA A 16 -10.31 -12.88 -5.56
C ALA A 16 -10.07 -11.75 -6.59
N ALA A 17 -10.77 -10.62 -6.53
CA ALA A 17 -10.59 -9.46 -7.39
C ALA A 17 -9.31 -8.69 -7.05
N VAL A 18 -9.00 -8.52 -5.76
CA VAL A 18 -7.72 -7.95 -5.30
C VAL A 18 -6.57 -8.88 -5.69
N ARG A 19 -6.72 -10.20 -5.49
CA ARG A 19 -5.76 -11.20 -5.99
C ARG A 19 -5.64 -11.16 -7.50
N ALA A 20 -6.72 -11.04 -8.26
CA ALA A 20 -6.66 -10.99 -9.72
C ALA A 20 -5.99 -9.71 -10.22
N ALA A 21 -6.24 -8.56 -9.60
CA ALA A 21 -5.57 -7.30 -9.90
C ALA A 21 -4.08 -7.36 -9.53
N ALA A 22 -3.76 -7.84 -8.32
CA ALA A 22 -2.39 -8.05 -7.87
C ALA A 22 -1.66 -9.09 -8.74
N SER A 23 -2.32 -10.17 -9.15
CA SER A 23 -1.76 -11.17 -10.07
C SER A 23 -1.61 -10.64 -11.49
N ARG A 24 -2.46 -9.73 -11.98
CA ARG A 24 -2.24 -9.07 -13.27
C ARG A 24 -1.08 -8.07 -13.20
N VAL A 25 -0.94 -7.34 -12.09
CA VAL A 25 0.20 -6.45 -11.84
C VAL A 25 1.50 -7.27 -11.68
N ALA A 26 1.45 -8.39 -10.95
CA ALA A 26 2.57 -9.30 -10.75
C ALA A 26 2.88 -10.21 -11.95
N ALA A 27 1.92 -10.48 -12.84
CA ALA A 27 2.16 -11.20 -14.09
C ALA A 27 2.67 -10.29 -15.21
N SER A 28 2.36 -8.98 -15.15
CA SER A 28 2.89 -7.99 -16.09
C SER A 28 4.26 -7.44 -15.66
N ARG A 29 4.58 -7.43 -14.36
CA ARG A 29 5.93 -7.22 -13.85
C ARG A 29 6.60 -8.57 -13.61
N ARG A 30 7.58 -8.96 -14.43
CA ARG A 30 8.54 -10.02 -14.02
C ARG A 30 9.02 -9.69 -12.61
N ILE A 31 8.85 -10.62 -11.67
CA ILE A 31 9.51 -10.57 -10.36
C ILE A 31 10.99 -10.26 -10.65
N ARG A 32 11.42 -9.06 -10.27
CA ARG A 32 12.75 -8.55 -10.63
C ARG A 32 13.75 -9.21 -9.69
N VAL A 33 14.34 -10.31 -10.15
CA VAL A 33 15.55 -10.89 -9.58
C VAL A 33 16.66 -9.85 -9.72
N ALA A 34 17.30 -9.48 -8.61
CA ALA A 34 18.37 -8.48 -8.58
C ALA A 34 19.48 -8.85 -9.58
N GLY A 35 19.68 -8.01 -10.60
CA GLY A 35 20.70 -8.14 -11.61
C GLY A 35 21.62 -6.91 -11.59
N GLU A 36 22.92 -7.19 -11.64
CA GLU A 36 24.07 -6.30 -11.51
C GLU A 36 24.07 -5.17 -12.54
N ASP A 37 24.39 -3.94 -12.12
CA ASP A 37 25.02 -2.89 -12.94
C ASP A 37 25.52 -1.73 -12.05
N CYS A 38 26.67 -1.18 -12.45
CA CYS A 38 27.52 -0.22 -11.76
C CYS A 38 26.89 1.19 -11.69
N HIS A 39 26.95 1.81 -10.51
CA HIS A 39 26.08 2.91 -10.01
C HIS A 39 24.67 2.43 -9.61
N HIS A 40 24.63 1.55 -8.61
CA HIS A 40 23.42 0.88 -8.15
C HIS A 40 22.53 1.84 -7.34
N HIS A 41 21.73 2.65 -8.04
CA HIS A 41 20.60 3.30 -7.40
C HIS A 41 19.61 2.24 -6.91
N PRO A 42 18.93 2.47 -5.78
CA PRO A 42 17.91 1.55 -5.29
C PRO A 42 16.82 1.36 -6.37
N PRO A 43 16.22 0.16 -6.48
CA PRO A 43 15.39 -0.22 -7.63
C PRO A 43 14.16 0.68 -7.82
N GLN A 44 13.70 1.36 -6.76
CA GLN A 44 12.65 2.38 -6.79
C GLN A 44 13.04 3.60 -7.65
N VAL A 45 14.32 4.01 -7.64
CA VAL A 45 14.82 5.11 -8.48
C VAL A 45 14.81 4.72 -9.95
N ALA A 46 15.18 3.46 -10.25
CA ALA A 46 15.11 2.95 -11.61
C ALA A 46 13.65 2.89 -12.09
N ALA A 47 12.70 2.52 -11.21
CA ALA A 47 11.27 2.57 -11.52
C ALA A 47 10.75 3.98 -11.80
N LEU A 48 11.22 4.96 -11.03
CA LEU A 48 10.87 6.36 -11.25
C LEU A 48 11.40 6.86 -12.61
N ARG A 49 12.66 6.56 -12.95
CA ARG A 49 13.28 6.97 -14.23
C ARG A 49 12.60 6.35 -15.46
N ARG A 50 12.15 5.10 -15.35
CA ARG A 50 11.44 4.40 -16.43
C ARG A 50 9.96 4.80 -16.54
N GLY A 51 9.42 5.51 -15.56
CA GLY A 51 8.01 5.88 -15.53
C GLY A 51 7.06 4.73 -15.15
N ASP A 52 7.58 3.63 -14.59
CA ASP A 52 6.76 2.50 -14.13
C ASP A 52 6.49 2.51 -12.61
N TRP A 53 6.90 3.56 -11.88
CA TRP A 53 6.80 3.63 -10.41
C TRP A 53 5.37 3.53 -9.87
N VAL A 54 5.18 2.70 -8.85
CA VAL A 54 3.88 2.49 -8.19
C VAL A 54 3.96 2.81 -6.70
N LYS A 55 3.02 3.63 -6.22
CA LYS A 55 2.84 3.98 -4.80
C LYS A 55 1.46 3.59 -4.30
N LEU A 56 1.41 2.85 -3.20
CA LEU A 56 0.19 2.70 -2.40
C LEU A 56 0.00 3.97 -1.56
N ILE A 57 -1.18 4.58 -1.61
CA ILE A 57 -1.52 5.78 -0.84
C ILE A 57 -2.59 5.44 0.19
N CYS A 58 -2.20 5.24 1.45
CA CYS A 58 -3.15 5.11 2.56
C CYS A 58 -3.65 6.48 3.05
N GLY A 59 -2.86 7.54 2.84
CA GLY A 59 -3.21 8.91 3.21
C GLY A 59 -2.76 9.30 4.62
N ALA A 60 -2.63 10.61 4.85
CA ALA A 60 -2.10 11.18 6.09
C ALA A 60 -3.05 11.08 7.30
N SER A 61 -4.32 10.73 7.07
CA SER A 61 -5.37 10.67 8.11
C SER A 61 -5.94 9.26 8.29
N PHE A 62 -5.40 8.26 7.59
CA PHE A 62 -5.83 6.87 7.73
C PHE A 62 -4.98 6.16 8.79
N GLU A 63 -5.59 5.96 9.96
CA GLU A 63 -4.90 5.51 11.17
C GLU A 63 -5.39 4.14 11.64
N ASP A 64 -6.12 3.40 10.80
CA ASP A 64 -6.46 2.01 11.09
C ASP A 64 -5.22 1.13 10.88
N ALA A 65 -4.49 0.89 11.97
CA ALA A 65 -3.26 0.13 11.94
C ALA A 65 -3.46 -1.31 11.41
N ALA A 66 -4.61 -1.94 11.67
CA ALA A 66 -4.86 -3.32 11.23
C ALA A 66 -5.03 -3.38 9.71
N ASP A 67 -5.79 -2.44 9.14
CA ASP A 67 -5.97 -2.34 7.71
C ASP A 67 -4.66 -1.92 7.01
N VAL A 68 -3.94 -0.94 7.56
CA VAL A 68 -2.66 -0.47 7.02
C VAL A 68 -1.63 -1.61 6.97
N ARG A 69 -1.55 -2.44 8.01
CA ARG A 69 -0.68 -3.63 8.02
C ARG A 69 -1.04 -4.59 6.89
N ASN A 70 -2.32 -4.92 6.75
CA ASN A 70 -2.79 -5.87 5.74
C ASN A 70 -2.60 -5.35 4.31
N LEU A 71 -2.87 -4.06 4.10
CA LEU A 71 -2.59 -3.38 2.83
C LEU A 71 -1.08 -3.40 2.53
N SER A 72 -0.24 -3.07 3.50
CA SER A 72 1.22 -3.05 3.33
C SER A 72 1.77 -4.41 2.95
N LEU A 73 1.27 -5.48 3.57
CA LEU A 73 1.59 -6.86 3.21
C LEU A 73 1.22 -7.17 1.75
N VAL A 74 -0.05 -6.99 1.38
CA VAL A 74 -0.55 -7.37 0.05
C VAL A 74 0.12 -6.56 -1.05
N TYR A 75 0.31 -5.26 -0.86
CA TYR A 75 0.92 -4.40 -1.88
C TYR A 75 2.44 -4.58 -1.95
N THR A 76 3.12 -4.93 -0.85
CA THR A 76 4.52 -5.34 -0.92
C THR A 76 4.68 -6.61 -1.76
N LEU A 77 3.83 -7.62 -1.55
CA LEU A 77 3.81 -8.82 -2.39
C LEU A 77 3.48 -8.52 -3.86
N ALA A 78 2.69 -7.47 -4.12
CA ALA A 78 2.42 -7.00 -5.47
C ALA A 78 3.59 -6.22 -6.12
N GLY A 79 4.65 -5.95 -5.36
CA GLY A 79 5.86 -5.28 -5.86
C GLY A 79 5.69 -3.77 -6.03
N VAL A 80 4.96 -3.10 -5.13
CA VAL A 80 4.94 -1.63 -5.09
C VAL A 80 6.33 -1.07 -4.78
N ASP A 81 6.59 0.13 -5.28
CA ASP A 81 7.86 0.81 -5.08
C ASP A 81 7.83 1.69 -3.81
N CYS A 82 6.65 2.14 -3.37
CA CYS A 82 6.47 2.95 -2.18
C CYS A 82 5.11 2.72 -1.49
N ILE A 83 5.07 2.83 -0.17
CA ILE A 83 3.85 2.84 0.65
C ILE A 83 3.79 4.16 1.43
N ASP A 84 2.68 4.88 1.28
CA ASP A 84 2.33 6.08 2.05
C ASP A 84 1.57 5.71 3.32
N CYS A 85 1.83 6.42 4.41
CA CYS A 85 1.04 6.28 5.63
C CYS A 85 1.02 7.55 6.47
N ALA A 86 0.08 7.61 7.42
CA ALA A 86 -0.03 8.69 8.39
C ALA A 86 1.23 8.78 9.28
N ALA A 87 1.54 9.99 9.74
CA ALA A 87 2.64 10.27 10.67
C ALA A 87 2.35 9.87 12.12
N ASP A 88 1.71 8.72 12.31
CA ASP A 88 1.49 8.10 13.61
C ASP A 88 2.41 6.90 13.79
N ALA A 89 3.00 6.77 14.99
CA ALA A 89 3.99 5.72 15.26
C ALA A 89 3.40 4.30 15.15
N SER A 90 2.13 4.11 15.53
CA SER A 90 1.47 2.81 15.43
C SER A 90 1.20 2.44 13.97
N VAL A 91 0.84 3.42 13.14
CA VAL A 91 0.63 3.24 11.70
C VAL A 91 1.94 2.92 10.98
N VAL A 92 3.02 3.66 11.27
CA VAL A 92 4.34 3.39 10.68
C VAL A 92 4.86 2.00 11.10
N SER A 93 4.63 1.59 12.34
CA SER A 93 4.95 0.24 12.82
C SER A 93 4.17 -0.82 12.05
N ALA A 94 2.86 -0.61 11.85
CA ALA A 94 2.01 -1.52 11.09
C ALA A 94 2.45 -1.67 9.62
N VAL A 95 2.88 -0.58 8.97
CA VAL A 95 3.46 -0.65 7.62
C VAL A 95 4.70 -1.55 7.59
N ASN A 96 5.64 -1.30 8.51
CA ASN A 96 6.88 -2.09 8.56
C ASN A 96 6.60 -3.57 8.86
N GLU A 97 5.68 -3.87 9.77
CA GLU A 97 5.28 -5.25 10.06
C GLU A 97 4.71 -5.93 8.80
N GLY A 98 3.81 -5.26 8.06
CA GLY A 98 3.27 -5.80 6.82
C GLY A 98 4.34 -6.09 5.77
N ILE A 99 5.31 -5.18 5.62
CA ILE A 99 6.47 -5.36 4.73
C ILE A 99 7.34 -6.55 5.18
N ASP A 100 7.63 -6.66 6.47
CA ASP A 100 8.49 -7.72 7.01
C ASP A 100 7.83 -9.09 6.85
N VAL A 101 6.51 -9.17 7.07
CA VAL A 101 5.73 -10.39 6.79
C VAL A 101 5.80 -10.74 5.31
N ALA A 102 5.67 -9.77 4.41
CA ALA A 102 5.78 -10.02 2.97
C ALA A 102 7.16 -10.60 2.60
N ALA A 103 8.23 -10.03 3.15
CA ALA A 103 9.60 -10.51 2.96
C ALA A 103 9.83 -11.91 3.55
N SER A 104 9.13 -12.27 4.63
CA SER A 104 9.18 -13.63 5.18
C SER A 104 8.49 -14.67 4.28
N ILE A 105 7.49 -14.26 3.50
CA ILE A 105 6.74 -15.14 2.59
C ILE A 105 7.47 -15.27 1.24
N VAL A 106 7.99 -14.17 0.71
CA VAL A 106 8.75 -14.12 -0.55
C VAL A 106 10.06 -13.37 -0.28
N PRO A 107 11.17 -14.08 0.02
CA PRO A 107 12.45 -13.47 0.37
C PRO A 107 13.01 -12.53 -0.71
N GLU A 108 12.67 -12.76 -1.98
CA GLU A 108 13.10 -11.96 -3.12
C GLU A 108 12.22 -10.72 -3.36
N VAL A 109 11.17 -10.51 -2.55
CA VAL A 109 10.29 -9.35 -2.72
C VAL A 109 11.07 -8.06 -2.48
N GLN A 110 10.89 -7.10 -3.39
CA GLN A 110 11.48 -5.78 -3.23
C GLN A 110 10.84 -5.08 -2.02
N ARG A 111 11.65 -4.69 -1.04
CA ARG A 111 11.19 -3.83 0.06
C ARG A 111 10.79 -2.46 -0.50
N PRO A 112 9.54 -1.99 -0.34
CA PRO A 112 9.14 -0.66 -0.80
C PRO A 112 9.75 0.42 0.10
N TRP A 113 9.80 1.65 -0.41
CA TRP A 113 10.04 2.82 0.44
C TRP A 113 8.81 3.12 1.29
N VAL A 114 9.03 3.53 2.55
CA VAL A 114 7.97 4.03 3.42
C VAL A 114 8.00 5.55 3.36
N MET A 115 6.90 6.13 2.88
CA MET A 115 6.67 7.57 2.92
C MET A 115 5.71 7.88 4.06
N VAL A 116 6.14 8.80 4.92
CA VAL A 116 5.35 9.25 6.07
C VAL A 116 4.79 10.62 5.76
N SER A 117 3.48 10.70 5.65
CA SER A 117 2.75 11.91 5.33
C SER A 117 2.26 12.58 6.61
N VAL A 118 2.76 13.79 6.86
CA VAL A 118 2.39 14.62 8.01
C VAL A 118 1.13 15.40 7.67
N ASN A 119 0.15 15.37 8.57
CA ASN A 119 -1.10 16.13 8.47
C ASN A 119 -1.00 17.43 9.30
N ASP A 120 -1.67 18.50 8.88
CA ASP A 120 -1.81 19.76 9.65
C ASP A 120 -3.09 19.72 10.49
N ASP A 121 -3.06 18.85 11.50
CA ASP A 121 -4.12 18.51 12.45
C ASP A 121 -5.17 19.62 12.65
N CYS A 122 -6.28 19.47 11.92
CA CYS A 122 -7.56 20.19 12.05
C CYS A 122 -7.71 21.55 11.34
N ARG A 123 -6.67 22.10 10.70
CA ARG A 123 -6.83 23.36 9.93
C ARG A 123 -7.15 23.13 8.47
N ASP A 124 -6.65 22.04 7.92
CA ASP A 124 -6.84 21.73 6.53
C ASP A 124 -8.10 20.86 6.34
N LEU A 125 -9.09 21.44 5.64
CA LEU A 125 -10.36 20.80 5.34
C LEU A 125 -10.19 19.59 4.41
N HIS A 126 -9.08 19.47 3.68
CA HIS A 126 -8.78 18.34 2.78
C HIS A 126 -8.56 17.02 3.54
N PHE A 127 -8.17 17.07 4.81
CA PHE A 127 -7.87 15.89 5.63
C PHE A 127 -9.01 15.50 6.59
N ARG A 128 -10.14 16.20 6.53
CA ARG A 128 -11.32 15.82 7.33
C ARG A 128 -11.92 14.53 6.76
N LYS A 129 -12.00 13.50 7.60
CA LYS A 129 -12.80 12.30 7.30
C LYS A 129 -14.25 12.74 7.08
N ALA A 130 -14.90 12.19 6.05
CA ALA A 130 -16.32 12.36 5.87
C ALA A 130 -17.04 11.78 7.10
N GLY A 131 -17.73 12.64 7.86
CA GLY A 131 -18.63 12.20 8.91
C GLY A 131 -19.92 11.65 8.30
N ILE A 132 -20.50 10.63 8.96
CA ILE A 132 -21.86 10.15 8.70
C ILE A 132 -22.83 10.93 9.58
#